data_AF-A0A3D4UM82-F1
#
_entry.id   AF-A0A3D4UM82-F1
#
_cell.length_a   1.000
_cell.length_b   1.000
_cell.length_c   1.000
_cell.angle_alpha   90.00
_cell.angle_beta   90.00
_cell.angle_gamma   90.00
#
_symmetry.space_group_name_H-M   'P 1'
#
loop_
_entity.id
_entity.type
_entity.pdbx_description
1 polymer ?
#
loop_
_entity_poly.entity_id
_entity_poly.type
_entity_poly.pdbx_seq_one_letter_code
_entity_poly.pdbx_strand_id
1 'polypeptide(L)'
;QSETVWRQAERYQVPRMCMINKMDKLGANFEYSFETIKKRLGANPIAMQLPLGEGDDLRGIIDLLNMKAYEFDIESQGAIVTEIDIPDEYMEKAEQWRHDL
;
A
#
# COMPACT_ATOMS: atom_id res chain seq x y z
N GLN A 1 -1.93 -18.70 -9.16
CA GLN A 1 -0.46 -18.58 -9.40
C GLN A 1 0.27 -18.00 -8.18
N SER A 2 -0.19 -16.88 -7.61
CA SER A 2 0.47 -16.26 -6.43
C SER A 2 0.56 -17.16 -5.20
N GLU A 3 -0.46 -17.98 -4.92
CA GLU A 3 -0.45 -18.94 -3.81
C GLU A 3 0.67 -20.00 -3.92
N THR A 4 0.92 -20.50 -5.13
CA THR A 4 1.95 -21.52 -5.36
C THR A 4 3.34 -20.96 -5.05
N VAL A 5 3.62 -19.73 -5.51
CA VAL A 5 4.88 -19.03 -5.22
C VAL A 5 4.97 -18.70 -3.73
N TRP A 6 3.87 -18.28 -3.11
CA TRP A 6 3.84 -18.01 -1.67
C TRP A 6 4.19 -19.23 -0.83
N ARG A 7 3.61 -20.40 -1.14
CA ARG A 7 3.92 -21.66 -0.44
C ARG A 7 5.36 -22.12 -0.64
N GLN A 8 5.95 -21.86 -1.82
CA GLN A 8 7.36 -22.15 -2.05
C GLN A 8 8.25 -21.25 -1.19
N ALA A 9 7.99 -19.94 -1.16
CA ALA A 9 8.73 -19.01 -0.32
C ALA A 9 8.59 -19.33 1.18
N GLU A 10 7.40 -19.74 1.61
CA GLU A 10 7.13 -20.21 2.98
C GLU A 10 8.00 -21.42 3.33
N ARG A 11 8.04 -22.43 2.45
CA ARG A 11 8.82 -23.66 2.65
C ARG A 11 10.31 -23.38 2.89
N TYR A 12 10.86 -22.36 2.25
CA TYR A 12 12.27 -21.98 2.37
C TYR A 12 12.49 -20.79 3.32
N GLN A 13 11.47 -20.39 4.08
CA GLN A 13 11.53 -19.29 5.06
C GLN A 13 12.10 -17.99 4.48
N VAL A 14 11.74 -17.68 3.23
CA VAL A 14 12.23 -16.48 2.55
C VAL A 14 11.51 -15.25 3.11
N PRO A 15 12.24 -14.22 3.59
CA PRO A 15 11.65 -12.94 3.97
C PRO A 15 10.97 -12.28 2.77
N ARG A 16 9.81 -11.66 2.99
CA ARG A 16 8.93 -11.18 1.92
C ARG A 16 8.41 -9.78 2.22
N MET A 17 8.27 -8.98 1.17
CA MET A 17 7.48 -7.76 1.14
C MET A 17 6.44 -7.87 0.02
N CYS A 18 5.25 -7.33 0.27
CA CYS A 18 4.16 -7.32 -0.70
C CYS A 18 4.00 -5.91 -1.28
N MET A 19 3.92 -5.82 -2.61
CA MET A 19 3.58 -4.59 -3.30
C MET A 19 2.21 -4.76 -3.96
N ILE A 20 1.22 -4.01 -3.49
CA ILE A 20 -0.09 -3.92 -4.14
C ILE A 20 0.06 -2.90 -5.27
N ASN A 21 0.21 -3.40 -6.50
CA ASN A 21 0.48 -2.60 -7.69
C ASN A 21 -0.81 -2.25 -8.45
N LYS A 22 -0.71 -1.32 -9.40
CA LYS A 22 -1.77 -0.87 -10.31
C LYS A 22 -2.95 -0.20 -9.60
N MET A 23 -2.64 0.57 -8.56
CA MET A 23 -3.64 1.35 -7.81
C MET A 23 -4.25 2.49 -8.64
N ASP A 24 -3.66 2.80 -9.79
CA ASP A 24 -4.12 3.77 -10.80
C ASP A 24 -5.29 3.24 -11.66
N LYS A 25 -5.64 1.96 -11.56
CA LYS A 25 -6.67 1.35 -12.40
C LYS A 25 -8.05 1.46 -11.78
N LEU A 26 -9.06 1.64 -12.64
CA LEU A 26 -10.47 1.56 -12.24
C LEU A 26 -10.74 0.22 -11.53
N GLY A 27 -11.34 0.30 -10.34
CA GLY A 27 -11.65 -0.86 -9.50
C GLY A 27 -10.46 -1.39 -8.69
N ALA A 28 -9.30 -0.72 -8.72
CA ALA A 28 -8.22 -1.01 -7.79
C ALA A 28 -8.67 -0.70 -6.36
N ASN A 29 -8.44 -1.63 -5.45
CA ASN A 29 -8.83 -1.49 -4.06
C ASN A 29 -7.74 -2.11 -3.16
N PHE A 30 -7.10 -1.25 -2.37
CA PHE A 30 -6.01 -1.63 -1.49
C PHE A 30 -6.50 -2.56 -0.38
N GLU A 31 -7.59 -2.20 0.30
CA GLU A 31 -8.11 -2.93 1.46
C GLU A 31 -8.58 -4.33 1.07
N TYR A 32 -9.27 -4.45 -0.06
CA TYR A 32 -9.65 -5.74 -0.62
C TYR A 32 -8.42 -6.60 -0.91
N SER A 33 -7.40 -6.02 -1.56
CA SER A 33 -6.15 -6.73 -1.87
C SER A 33 -5.44 -7.18 -0.59
N PHE A 34 -5.33 -6.31 0.41
CA PHE A 34 -4.77 -6.60 1.72
C PHE A 34 -5.50 -7.74 2.43
N GLU A 35 -6.83 -7.69 2.45
CA GLU A 35 -7.68 -8.74 3.04
C GLU A 35 -7.52 -10.09 2.31
N THR A 36 -7.36 -10.08 0.98
CA THR A 36 -7.11 -11.32 0.25
C THR A 36 -5.75 -11.92 0.54
N ILE A 37 -4.72 -11.09 0.77
CA ILE A 37 -3.38 -11.55 1.21
C ILE A 37 -3.53 -12.27 2.55
N LYS A 38 -4.20 -11.66 3.53
CA LYS A 38 -4.44 -12.25 4.85
C LYS A 38 -5.21 -13.57 4.74
N LYS A 39 -6.37 -13.56 4.09
CA LYS A 39 -7.30 -14.71 4.05
C LYS A 39 -6.83 -15.86 3.16
N ARG A 40 -6.28 -15.58 1.97
CA ARG A 40 -5.93 -16.62 0.99
C ARG A 40 -4.52 -17.17 1.19
N LEU A 41 -3.59 -16.33 1.61
CA LEU A 41 -2.21 -16.75 1.83
C LEU A 41 -1.96 -17.22 3.27
N GLY A 42 -2.90 -16.98 4.18
CA GLY A 42 -2.71 -17.26 5.62
C GLY A 42 -1.58 -16.43 6.22
N ALA A 43 -1.29 -15.26 5.64
CA ALA A 43 -0.21 -14.39 6.06
C ALA A 43 -0.66 -13.46 7.20
N ASN A 44 0.32 -12.89 7.91
CA ASN A 44 0.11 -11.78 8.85
C ASN A 44 0.72 -10.48 8.27
N PRO A 45 0.11 -9.89 7.22
CA PRO A 45 0.65 -8.69 6.60
C PRO A 45 0.48 -7.48 7.53
N ILE A 46 1.45 -6.56 7.46
CA ILE A 46 1.39 -5.24 8.08
C ILE A 46 1.41 -4.22 6.96
N ALA A 47 0.45 -3.29 6.95
CA ALA A 47 0.43 -2.23 5.96
C ALA A 47 1.44 -1.16 6.37
N MET A 48 2.47 -0.95 5.55
CA MET A 48 3.44 0.13 5.78
C MET A 48 3.00 1.46 5.14
N GLN A 49 2.18 1.37 4.09
CA GLN A 49 1.78 2.50 3.26
C GLN A 49 0.34 2.35 2.83
N LEU A 50 -0.34 3.49 2.63
CA LEU A 50 -1.65 3.58 1.98
C LEU A 50 -1.53 4.39 0.67
N PRO A 51 -2.40 4.14 -0.32
CA PRO A 51 -2.47 4.99 -1.50
C PRO A 51 -3.00 6.39 -1.13
N LEU A 52 -2.42 7.43 -1.74
CA LEU A 52 -2.97 8.78 -1.72
C LEU A 52 -3.75 9.02 -3.01
N GLY A 53 -5.08 9.00 -2.91
CA GLY A 53 -5.99 8.97 -4.06
C GLY A 53 -6.36 7.54 -4.49
N GLU A 54 -7.24 7.44 -5.48
CA GLU A 54 -7.70 6.18 -6.06
C GLU A 54 -7.94 6.33 -7.56
N GLY A 55 -7.70 5.26 -8.34
CA GLY A 55 -7.89 5.30 -9.79
C GLY A 55 -7.07 6.41 -10.44
N ASP A 56 -7.72 7.22 -11.27
CA ASP A 56 -7.07 8.33 -11.98
C ASP A 56 -6.58 9.46 -11.05
N ASP A 57 -7.10 9.54 -9.83
CA ASP A 57 -6.69 10.54 -8.81
C ASP A 57 -5.53 10.05 -7.93
N LEU A 58 -5.01 8.83 -8.18
CA LEU A 58 -3.82 8.33 -7.50
C LEU A 58 -2.63 9.22 -7.81
N ARG A 59 -2.14 9.91 -6.79
CA ARG A 59 -1.05 10.90 -6.92
C ARG A 59 0.09 10.69 -5.94
N GLY A 60 0.04 9.63 -5.12
CA GLY A 60 1.07 9.43 -4.13
C GLY A 60 0.82 8.28 -3.18
N ILE A 61 1.53 8.32 -2.06
CA ILE A 61 1.42 7.35 -0.96
C ILE A 61 1.41 8.08 0.39
N ILE A 62 0.81 7.44 1.38
CA ILE A 62 0.87 7.82 2.78
C ILE A 62 1.78 6.82 3.48
N ASP A 63 2.85 7.31 4.11
CA ASP A 63 3.74 6.53 4.95
C ASP A 63 3.23 6.52 6.40
N LEU A 64 2.81 5.35 6.87
CA LEU A 64 2.23 5.15 8.20
C LEU A 64 3.27 5.15 9.31
N LEU A 65 4.54 4.88 8.99
CA LEU A 65 5.62 4.87 9.99
C LEU A 65 5.93 6.30 10.42
N ASN A 66 6.19 7.16 9.43
CA ASN A 66 6.57 8.56 9.63
C ASN A 66 5.37 9.51 9.76
N MET A 67 4.16 9.03 9.44
CA MET A 67 2.94 9.86 9.38
C MET A 67 3.10 11.06 8.46
N LYS A 68 3.58 10.79 7.24
CA LYS A 68 3.75 11.77 6.16
C LYS A 68 3.13 11.23 4.88
N ALA A 69 2.79 12.13 3.97
CA ALA A 69 2.39 11.76 2.62
C ALA A 69 3.44 12.22 1.61
N TYR A 70 3.59 11.45 0.55
CA TYR A 70 4.51 11.72 -0.55
C TYR A 70 3.70 11.82 -1.83
N GLU A 71 3.65 13.02 -2.40
CA GLU A 71 3.03 13.27 -3.71
C GLU A 71 4.05 13.12 -4.83
N PHE A 72 3.64 12.45 -5.89
CA PHE A 72 4.42 12.20 -7.09
C PHE A 72 4.00 13.19 -8.17
N ASP A 73 4.96 14.00 -8.62
CA ASP A 73 4.71 14.96 -9.68
C ASP A 73 4.53 14.24 -11.03
N ILE A 74 3.38 14.49 -11.67
CA ILE A 74 3.01 13.82 -12.92
C ILE A 74 3.89 14.30 -14.08
N GLU A 75 4.26 15.59 -14.10
CA GLU A 75 5.06 16.17 -15.18
C GLU A 75 6.45 15.55 -15.27
N SER A 76 7.06 15.26 -14.12
CA SER A 76 8.35 14.59 -14.00
C SER A 76 8.25 13.06 -14.04
N GLN A 77 7.07 12.50 -14.30
CA GLN A 77 6.82 11.05 -14.27
C GLN A 77 7.22 10.40 -12.93
N GLY A 78 6.99 11.12 -11.82
CA GLY A 78 7.31 10.65 -10.47
C GLY A 78 8.80 10.73 -10.10
N ALA A 79 9.64 11.40 -10.89
CA ALA A 79 11.03 11.66 -10.51
C ALA A 79 11.15 12.71 -9.40
N ILE A 80 10.20 13.65 -9.36
CA ILE A 80 10.07 14.62 -8.28
C ILE A 80 9.01 14.11 -7.30
N VAL A 81 9.41 14.00 -6.04
CA VAL A 81 8.55 13.57 -4.94
C VAL A 81 8.54 14.69 -3.89
N THR A 82 7.35 15.11 -3.48
CA THR A 82 7.17 16.14 -2.45
C THR A 82 6.63 15.50 -1.19
N GLU A 83 7.33 15.69 -0.08
CA GLU A 83 6.82 15.35 1.24
C GLU A 83 5.83 16.42 1.70
N ILE A 84 4.64 16.00 2.09
CA ILE A 84 3.57 16.85 2.63
C ILE A 84 3.02 16.23 3.92
N ASP A 85 2.28 17.02 4.67
CA ASP A 85 1.44 16.49 5.75
C ASP A 85 0.30 15.64 5.15
N ILE A 86 -0.12 14.62 5.89
CA ILE A 86 -1.25 13.75 5.48
C ILE A 86 -2.50 14.64 5.37
N PRO A 87 -3.18 14.68 4.21
CA PRO A 87 -4.40 15.48 4.08
C PRO A 87 -5.47 15.03 5.08
N ASP A 88 -6.25 15.97 5.60
CA ASP A 88 -7.22 15.73 6.67
C ASP A 88 -8.20 14.57 6.38
N GLU A 89 -8.61 14.44 5.11
CA GLU A 89 -9.52 13.37 4.65
C GLU A 89 -8.93 11.96 4.81
N TYR A 90 -7.61 11.83 4.88
CA TYR A 90 -6.91 10.55 5.07
C TYR A 90 -6.39 10.34 6.49
N MET A 91 -6.41 11.37 7.36
CA MET A 91 -5.77 11.31 8.67
C MET A 91 -6.36 10.21 9.55
N GLU A 92 -7.69 10.17 9.70
CA GLU A 92 -8.37 9.15 10.52
C GLU A 92 -8.07 7.73 10.03
N LYS A 93 -8.10 7.54 8.70
CA LYS A 93 -7.75 6.26 8.08
C LYS A 93 -6.29 5.90 8.34
N ALA A 94 -5.36 6.84 8.18
CA ALA A 94 -3.95 6.61 8.44
C ALA A 94 -3.70 6.20 9.91
N GLU A 95 -4.34 6.87 10.87
CA GLU A 95 -4.25 6.52 12.29
C GLU A 95 -4.80 5.12 12.58
N GLN A 96 -5.94 4.76 11.98
CA GLN A 96 -6.52 3.43 12.12
C GLN A 96 -5.56 2.35 11.63
N TRP A 97 -5.04 2.50 10.41
CA TRP A 97 -4.10 1.52 9.84
C TRP A 97 -2.75 1.50 10.58
N ARG A 98 -2.33 2.64 11.14
CA ARG A 98 -1.12 2.72 11.96
C ARG A 98 -1.24 2.00 13.29
N HIS A 99 -2.43 1.94 13.87
CA HIS A 99 -2.66 1.21 15.12
C HIS A 99 -2.33 -0.28 15.00
N ASP A 100 -2.45 -0.83 13.78
CA ASP A 100 -2.17 -2.23 13.46
C ASP A 100 -0.71 -2.51 13.04
N LEU A 101 0.18 -1.50 13.08
CA LEU A 101 1.64 -1.67 12.92
C LEU A 101 2.26 -2.43 14.09
#